data_AF-A0AAU9NHD8-F1
#
_entry.id   AF-A0AAU9NHD8-F1
#
_cell.length_a   1.000
_cell.length_b   1.000
_cell.length_c   1.000
_cell.angle_alpha   90.00
_cell.angle_beta   90.00
_cell.angle_gamma   90.00
#
_symmetry.space_group_name_H-M   'P 1'
#
loop_
_entity.id
_entity.type
_entity.pdbx_description
1 polymer ?
#
loop_
_entity_poly.entity_id
_entity_poly.type
_entity_poly.pdbx_seq_one_letter_code
_entity_poly.pdbx_strand_id
1 'polypeptide(L)'
;MPPKKLHAAILCSPGVGHLVPVLLLGRRLINHHNLHVTVLAVTTATSTAESQLLKSLTADIHLPVIQIPAADISEVVSPDSKVFTKICVMMRETIPTIPVPPYPPWTLFPTSSSAIFSHRNLGI
;
A
#
# COMPACT_ATOMS: atom_id res chain seq x y z
N MET A 1 -22.45 -9.19 -18.04
CA MET A 1 -21.37 -8.41 -17.40
C MET A 1 -20.20 -9.33 -17.12
N PRO A 2 -18.95 -8.98 -17.46
CA PRO A 2 -17.79 -9.76 -17.04
C PRO A 2 -17.70 -9.77 -15.50
N PRO A 3 -17.21 -10.86 -14.88
CA PRO A 3 -17.10 -10.96 -13.43
C PRO A 3 -16.15 -9.88 -12.89
N LYS A 4 -16.57 -9.17 -11.84
CA LYS A 4 -15.76 -8.13 -11.19
C LYS A 4 -14.64 -8.79 -10.40
N LYS A 5 -13.42 -8.71 -10.93
CA LYS A 5 -12.22 -9.27 -10.28
C LYS A 5 -11.83 -8.40 -9.07
N LEU A 6 -11.60 -9.04 -7.91
CA LEU A 6 -11.21 -8.35 -6.69
C LEU A 6 -9.80 -7.74 -6.86
N HIS A 7 -9.66 -6.46 -6.51
CA HIS A 7 -8.40 -5.73 -6.55
C HIS A 7 -7.89 -5.52 -5.13
N ALA A 8 -6.69 -6.01 -4.83
CA ALA A 8 -5.98 -5.82 -3.57
C ALA A 8 -4.82 -4.82 -3.76
N ALA A 9 -4.71 -3.86 -2.87
CA ALA A 9 -3.53 -3.01 -2.75
C ALA A 9 -2.72 -3.45 -1.51
N ILE A 10 -1.41 -3.65 -1.66
CA ILE A 10 -0.52 -4.05 -0.57
C ILE A 10 0.49 -2.93 -0.34
N LEU A 11 0.45 -2.32 0.84
CA LEU A 11 1.42 -1.32 1.26
C LEU A 11 2.63 -2.00 1.91
N CYS A 12 3.83 -1.68 1.41
CA CYS A 12 5.10 -2.20 1.91
C CYS A 12 5.90 -1.09 2.57
N SER A 13 6.40 -1.36 3.78
CA SER A 13 7.37 -0.50 4.45
C SER A 13 8.72 -0.49 3.72
N PRO A 14 9.54 0.56 3.92
CA PRO A 14 10.87 0.62 3.31
C PRO A 14 11.78 -0.53 3.72
N GLY A 15 12.71 -0.89 2.83
CA GLY A 15 13.67 -1.98 3.01
C GLY A 15 13.42 -3.18 2.09
N VAL A 16 14.51 -3.67 1.47
CA VAL A 16 14.52 -4.90 0.65
C VAL A 16 13.93 -6.11 1.38
N GLY A 17 14.17 -6.22 2.70
CA GLY A 17 13.67 -7.32 3.53
C GLY A 17 12.14 -7.37 3.66
N HIS A 18 11.44 -6.25 3.50
CA HIS A 18 9.98 -6.20 3.46
C HIS A 18 9.45 -6.35 2.03
N LEU A 19 10.17 -5.76 1.07
CA LEU A 19 9.74 -5.71 -0.32
C LEU A 19 9.74 -7.08 -1.01
N VAL A 20 10.79 -7.89 -0.83
CA VAL A 20 10.87 -9.22 -1.48
C VAL A 20 9.69 -10.13 -1.09
N PRO A 21 9.38 -10.32 0.22
CA PRO A 21 8.22 -11.11 0.61
C PRO A 21 6.89 -10.60 0.04
N VAL A 22 6.69 -9.28 0.00
CA VAL A 22 5.46 -8.67 -0.53
C VAL A 22 5.29 -8.92 -2.02
N LEU A 23 6.37 -8.83 -2.80
CA LEU A 23 6.31 -9.10 -4.24
C LEU A 23 6.02 -10.58 -4.52
N LEU A 24 6.63 -11.49 -3.77
CA LEU A 24 6.35 -12.92 -3.86
C LEU A 24 4.89 -13.23 -3.45
N LEU A 25 4.39 -12.58 -2.40
CA LEU A 25 2.99 -12.69 -2.00
C LEU A 25 2.04 -12.19 -3.10
N GLY A 26 2.31 -11.00 -3.67
CA GLY A 26 1.51 -10.44 -4.76
C GLY A 26 1.42 -11.36 -5.96
N ARG A 27 2.54 -11.99 -6.35
CA ARG A 27 2.57 -13.01 -7.41
C ARG A 27 1.69 -14.22 -7.08
N ARG A 28 1.77 -14.73 -5.85
CA ARG A 28 0.94 -15.86 -5.42
C ARG A 28 -0.56 -15.51 -5.45
N LEU A 29 -0.93 -14.30 -5.05
CA LEU A 29 -2.31 -13.82 -5.09
C LEU A 29 -2.84 -13.70 -6.53
N ILE A 30 -2.03 -13.23 -7.48
CA ILE A 30 -2.39 -13.18 -8.89
C ILE A 30 -2.59 -14.61 -9.43
N ASN A 31 -1.62 -15.50 -9.19
CA ASN A 31 -1.57 -16.82 -9.81
C ASN A 31 -2.56 -17.83 -9.22
N HIS A 32 -2.82 -17.78 -7.92
CA HIS A 32 -3.63 -18.80 -7.23
C HIS A 32 -5.00 -18.31 -6.81
N HIS A 33 -5.21 -17.00 -6.67
CA HIS A 33 -6.46 -16.44 -6.14
C HIS A 33 -7.21 -15.58 -7.16
N ASN A 34 -6.72 -15.49 -8.39
CA ASN A 34 -7.30 -14.68 -9.47
C ASN A 34 -7.62 -13.24 -9.01
N LEU A 35 -6.70 -12.61 -8.29
CA LEU A 35 -6.80 -11.22 -7.84
C LEU A 35 -6.05 -10.29 -8.80
N HIS A 36 -6.50 -9.03 -8.89
CA HIS A 36 -5.62 -7.94 -9.31
C HIS A 36 -4.86 -7.45 -8.08
N VAL A 37 -3.55 -7.30 -8.17
CA VAL A 37 -2.73 -6.84 -7.05
C VAL A 37 -1.91 -5.64 -7.48
N THR A 38 -1.86 -4.62 -6.65
CA THR A 38 -0.94 -3.49 -6.78
C THR A 38 -0.11 -3.37 -5.51
N VAL A 39 1.20 -3.29 -5.65
CA VAL A 39 2.10 -3.06 -4.51
C VAL A 39 2.46 -1.59 -4.44
N LEU A 40 2.21 -0.98 -3.28
CA LEU A 40 2.63 0.37 -2.94
C LEU A 40 3.91 0.24 -2.12
N ALA A 41 5.07 0.45 -2.75
CA ALA A 41 6.37 0.28 -2.11
C ALA A 41 6.88 1.63 -1.61
N VAL A 42 6.95 1.81 -0.29
CA VAL A 42 7.61 2.99 0.28
C VAL A 42 9.12 2.83 0.11
N THR A 43 9.78 3.76 -0.59
CA THR A 43 11.21 3.70 -0.89
C THR A 43 11.95 4.90 -0.29
N THR A 44 13.16 4.65 0.21
CA THR A 44 14.08 5.72 0.63
C THR A 44 15.01 6.05 -0.52
N ALA A 45 15.30 7.33 -0.75
CA ALA A 45 16.04 7.84 -1.92
C ALA A 45 17.46 7.23 -2.16
N THR A 46 17.97 6.43 -1.22
CA THR A 46 19.36 5.97 -1.19
C THR A 46 19.56 4.50 -1.56
N SER A 47 18.51 3.71 -1.83
CA SER A 47 18.67 2.27 -2.09
C SER A 47 18.67 1.94 -3.60
N THR A 48 19.86 2.01 -4.21
CA THR A 48 20.12 1.48 -5.56
C THR A 48 19.71 0.02 -5.70
N ALA A 49 19.88 -0.77 -4.64
CA ALA A 49 19.47 -2.17 -4.58
C ALA A 49 17.94 -2.32 -4.67
N GLU A 50 17.15 -1.50 -3.97
CA GLU A 50 15.68 -1.52 -4.08
C GLU A 50 15.24 -1.15 -5.50
N SER A 51 15.84 -0.11 -6.09
CA SER A 51 15.49 0.33 -7.44
C SER A 51 15.80 -0.72 -8.51
N GLN A 52 16.95 -1.39 -8.42
CA GLN A 52 17.32 -2.48 -9.34
C GLN A 52 16.43 -3.71 -9.19
N LEU A 53 16.14 -4.08 -7.93
CA LEU A 53 15.25 -5.19 -7.60
C LEU A 53 13.81 -4.94 -8.08
N LEU A 54 13.32 -3.70 -7.91
CA LEU A 54 12.01 -3.31 -8.42
C LEU A 54 11.94 -3.41 -9.94
N LYS A 55 12.98 -2.93 -10.64
CA LYS A 55 13.07 -3.03 -12.11
C LYS A 55 13.09 -4.47 -12.60
N SER A 56 13.86 -5.36 -11.97
CA SER A 56 13.92 -6.76 -12.37
C SER A 56 12.60 -7.48 -12.11
N LEU A 57 11.97 -7.25 -10.96
CA LEU A 57 10.74 -7.95 -10.58
C LEU A 57 9.50 -7.42 -11.31
N THR A 58 9.42 -6.12 -11.60
CA THR A 58 8.32 -5.57 -12.42
C THR A 58 8.36 -6.07 -13.86
N ALA A 59 9.56 -6.29 -14.41
CA ALA A 59 9.72 -6.84 -15.77
C ALA A 59 9.28 -8.31 -15.87
N ASP A 60 9.50 -9.11 -14.82
CA ASP A 60 9.27 -10.56 -14.86
C ASP A 60 7.88 -10.99 -14.36
N ILE A 61 7.27 -10.23 -13.44
CA ILE A 61 6.10 -10.70 -12.67
C ILE A 61 4.78 -10.09 -13.17
N HIS A 62 4.80 -9.11 -14.10
CA HIS A 62 3.59 -8.38 -14.54
C HIS A 62 2.77 -7.82 -13.35
N LEU A 63 3.43 -7.59 -12.21
CA LEU A 63 2.86 -7.08 -10.98
C LEU A 63 3.09 -5.56 -10.94
N PRO A 64 2.03 -4.73 -10.96
CA PRO A 64 2.19 -3.30 -10.87
C PRO A 64 2.72 -2.90 -9.49
N VAL A 65 3.86 -2.21 -9.49
CA VAL A 65 4.49 -1.65 -8.28
C VAL A 65 4.58 -0.14 -8.44
N ILE A 66 4.01 0.58 -7.47
CA ILE A 66 4.07 2.04 -7.38
C ILE A 66 5.06 2.39 -6.28
N GLN A 67 6.09 3.15 -6.62
CA GLN A 67 7.05 3.65 -5.65
C GLN A 67 6.50 4.91 -4.98
N ILE A 68 6.54 4.92 -3.66
CA ILE A 68 6.11 6.04 -2.82
C ILE A 68 7.35 6.55 -2.09
N PRO A 69 7.78 7.79 -2.31
CA PRO A 69 8.92 8.32 -1.58
C PRO A 69 8.59 8.38 -0.08
N ALA A 70 9.48 7.84 0.75
CA ALA A 70 9.36 7.96 2.19
C ALA A 70 9.46 9.44 2.62
N ALA A 71 8.62 9.83 3.58
CA ALA A 71 8.70 11.13 4.21
C ALA A 71 10.05 11.34 4.90
N ASP A 72 10.54 12.58 4.88
CA ASP A 72 11.71 12.97 5.65
C ASP A 72 11.36 13.00 7.14
N ILE A 73 12.14 12.27 7.94
CA ILE A 73 11.93 12.13 9.39
C ILE A 73 13.05 12.80 10.20
N SER A 74 13.95 13.53 9.55
CA SER A 74 15.13 14.13 10.18
C SER A 74 14.77 15.13 11.28
N GLU A 75 13.64 15.81 11.14
CA GLU A 75 13.12 16.77 12.13
C GLU A 75 12.38 16.10 13.30
N VAL A 76 11.95 14.84 13.13
CA VAL A 76 11.07 14.13 14.07
C VAL A 76 11.83 13.06 14.86
N VAL A 77 12.90 12.50 14.29
CA VAL A 77 13.60 11.32 14.82
C VAL A 77 15.10 11.56 14.81
N SER A 78 15.74 11.35 15.97
CA SER A 78 17.21 11.41 16.08
C SER A 78 17.89 10.41 15.13
N PRO A 79 19.02 10.77 14.51
CA PRO A 79 19.78 9.88 13.64
C PRO A 79 20.29 8.61 14.36
N ASP A 80 20.40 8.60 15.69
CA ASP A 80 20.83 7.43 16.46
C ASP A 80 19.66 6.52 16.87
N SER A 81 18.43 6.89 16.50
CA SER A 81 17.24 6.10 16.79
C SER A 81 17.31 4.73 16.11
N LYS A 82 16.76 3.71 16.78
CA LYS A 82 16.67 2.34 16.26
C LYS A 82 16.00 2.34 14.88
N VAL A 83 16.50 1.48 13.98
CA VAL A 83 15.98 1.33 12.61
C VAL A 83 14.47 1.09 12.60
N PHE A 84 13.96 0.25 13.51
CA PHE A 84 12.53 0.00 13.66
C PHE A 84 11.73 1.29 13.95
N THR A 85 12.21 2.12 14.88
CA THR A 85 11.60 3.42 15.20
C THR A 85 11.57 4.32 13.98
N LYS A 86 12.68 4.39 13.22
CA LYS A 86 12.75 5.15 11.97
C LYS A 86 11.73 4.67 10.94
N ILE A 87 11.60 3.36 10.73
CA ILE A 87 10.61 2.77 9.82
C ILE A 87 9.18 3.11 10.25
N CYS A 88 8.86 2.98 11.55
CA CYS A 88 7.53 3.30 12.05
C CYS A 88 7.16 4.77 11.82
N VAL A 89 8.09 5.70 12.10
CA VAL A 89 7.83 7.13 11.89
C VAL A 89 7.77 7.45 10.40
N MET A 90 8.68 6.93 9.57
CA MET A 90 8.61 7.08 8.11
C MET A 90 7.24 6.66 7.59
N MET A 91 6.73 5.50 8.00
CA MET A 91 5.42 5.03 7.55
C MET A 91 4.28 5.94 8.04
N ARG A 92 4.32 6.39 9.30
CA ARG A 92 3.30 7.30 9.85
C ARG A 92 3.23 8.62 9.11
N GLU A 93 4.37 9.20 8.77
CA GLU A 93 4.45 10.45 8.03
C GLU A 93 4.17 10.26 6.51
N THR A 94 4.45 9.07 5.96
CA THR A 94 4.24 8.79 4.54
C THR A 94 2.78 8.46 4.21
N ILE A 95 2.09 7.68 5.06
CA ILE A 95 0.71 7.20 4.78
C ILE A 95 -0.27 8.33 4.40
N PRO A 96 -0.29 9.50 5.09
CA PRO A 96 -1.18 10.60 4.74
C PRO A 96 -0.95 11.20 3.35
N THR A 97 0.25 11.00 2.78
CA THR A 97 0.58 11.50 1.43
C THR A 97 0.04 10.61 0.32
N ILE A 98 -0.36 9.38 0.65
CA ILE A 98 -0.93 8.44 -0.31
C ILE A 98 -2.35 8.93 -0.66
N PRO A 99 -2.61 9.27 -1.94
CA PRO A 99 -3.92 9.76 -2.32
C PRO A 99 -4.99 8.70 -2.03
N VAL A 100 -5.91 9.02 -1.13
CA VAL A 100 -7.18 8.30 -1.04
C VAL A 100 -8.07 8.79 -2.19
N PRO A 101 -8.79 7.91 -2.88
CA PRO A 101 -9.77 8.37 -3.86
C PRO A 101 -10.75 9.33 -3.16
N PRO A 102 -11.13 10.45 -3.80
CA PRO A 102 -11.96 11.49 -3.20
C PRO A 102 -13.38 11.01 -2.86
N TYR A 103 -13.73 9.78 -3.23
CA TYR A 103 -15.04 9.19 -3.02
C TYR A 103 -14.93 7.93 -2.18
N PRO A 104 -15.71 7.80 -1.10
CA PRO A 104 -15.79 6.54 -0.39
C PRO A 104 -16.42 5.46 -1.30
N PRO A 105 -16.03 4.18 -1.18
CA PRO A 105 -16.41 3.12 -2.13
C PRO A 105 -17.92 2.93 -2.33
N TRP A 106 -18.74 3.42 -1.41
CA TRP A 106 -20.20 3.27 -1.43
C TRP A 106 -20.92 4.26 -2.37
N THR A 107 -20.26 5.33 -2.85
CA THR A 107 -20.90 6.31 -3.76
C THR A 107 -20.92 5.85 -5.23
N LEU A 108 -20.26 4.75 -5.57
CA LEU A 108 -20.30 4.15 -6.92
C LEU A 108 -21.45 3.15 -7.11
N PHE A 109 -22.24 2.91 -6.06
CA PHE A 109 -23.49 2.14 -6.19
C PHE A 109 -24.64 3.14 -6.39
N PRO A 110 -25.42 3.04 -7.49
CA PRO A 110 -26.65 3.80 -7.57
C PRO A 110 -27.50 3.45 -6.35
N THR A 111 -27.94 4.48 -5.63
CA THR A 111 -28.85 4.39 -4.50
C THR A 111 -30.17 3.81 -4.98
N SER A 112 -30.26 2.49 -5.05
CA SER A 112 -31.49 1.73 -5.22
C SER A 112 -31.56 0.68 -4.10
N SER A 113 -31.65 1.19 -2.88
CA SER A 113 -32.35 0.60 -1.74
C SER A 113 -31.91 1.32 -0.48
N SER A 114 -32.66 2.34 -0.12
CA SER A 114 -32.71 2.90 1.21
C SER A 114 -33.25 1.86 2.19
N ALA A 115 -32.36 1.05 2.78
CA ALA A 115 -32.63 0.36 4.03
C ALA A 115 -31.32 -0.15 4.63
N ILE A 116 -31.22 -0.07 5.95
CA ILE A 116 -30.22 -0.72 6.82
C ILE A 116 -28.91 0.08 7.00
N PHE A 117 -29.00 1.21 7.72
CA PHE A 117 -28.27 1.36 8.98
C PHE A 117 -28.84 2.54 9.77
N SER A 118 -30.00 2.32 10.40
CA SER A 118 -30.45 3.15 11.52
C SER A 118 -30.02 2.44 12.81
N HIS A 119 -29.60 3.24 13.79
CA HIS A 119 -29.15 2.89 15.14
C HIS A 119 -27.74 2.28 15.27
N ARG A 120 -26.78 3.10 15.72
CA ARG A 120 -26.56 3.39 17.16
C ARG A 120 -25.58 4.56 17.29
N ASN A 121 -26.11 5.74 17.62
CA ASN A 121 -25.35 6.81 18.23
C ASN A 121 -26.13 7.29 19.47
N LEU A 122 -25.66 6.88 20.65
CA LEU A 122 -25.86 7.48 21.96
C LEU A 122 -24.47 7.30 22.59
N GLY A 123 -23.65 8.32 22.87
CA GLY A 123 -23.99 9.68 23.23
C GLY A 123 -24.24 9.77 24.73
N ILE A 124 -23.24 9.41 25.56
CA ILE A 124 -22.68 10.09 26.75
C ILE A 124 -21.51 9.26 27.29
#